data_AF-F3FXW6-F1
#
_entry.id   AF-F3FXW6-F1
#
_cell.length_a   1.000
_cell.length_b   1.000
_cell.length_c   1.000
_cell.angle_alpha   90.00
_cell.angle_beta   90.00
_cell.angle_gamma   90.00
#
_symmetry.space_group_name_H-M   'P 1'
#
loop_
_entity.id
_entity.type
_entity.pdbx_description
1 polymer ?
#
loop_
_entity_poly.entity_id
_entity_poly.type
_entity_poly.pdbx_seq_one_letter_code
_entity_poly.pdbx_strand_id
1 'polypeptide(L)' 'MLLDEPTNHLDINTIRWLENILTQRNSLMIIISHDRHFLNSVCTHMADLDYGELRLFPG' A
#
# COMPACT_ATOMS: atom_id res chain seq x y z
N MET A 1 1.73 -8.90 7.44
CA MET A 1 2.14 -9.25 6.05
C MET A 1 3.03 -8.14 5.52
N LEU A 2 4.05 -8.47 4.73
CA LEU A 2 4.92 -7.48 4.07
C LEU A 2 4.70 -7.62 2.55
N LEU A 3 4.42 -6.52 1.87
CA LEU A 3 4.26 -6.46 0.41
C LEU A 3 5.24 -5.43 -0.14
N ASP A 4 6.02 -5.83 -1.14
CA ASP A 4 7.01 -4.98 -1.82
C ASP A 4 6.64 -4.88 -3.31
N GLU A 5 6.32 -3.67 -3.76
CA GLU A 5 5.81 -3.34 -5.10
C GLU A 5 4.72 -4.30 -5.64
N PRO A 6 3.60 -4.49 -4.91
CA PRO A 6 2.60 -5.51 -5.26
C PRO A 6 1.77 -5.18 -6.50
N THR A 7 1.84 -3.95 -7.01
CA THR A 7 1.15 -3.50 -8.22
C THR A 7 1.97 -3.72 -9.50
N ASN A 8 3.25 -4.10 -9.38
CA ASN A 8 4.13 -4.22 -10.52
C ASN A 8 3.67 -5.34 -11.48
N HIS A 9 3.76 -5.08 -12.79
CA HIS A 9 3.31 -5.96 -13.87
C HIS A 9 1.81 -6.36 -13.81
N LEU A 10 0.98 -5.70 -13.00
CA LEU A 10 -0.46 -5.93 -12.95
C LEU A 10 -1.21 -4.99 -13.90
N ASP A 11 -2.28 -5.49 -14.49
CA ASP A 11 -3.25 -4.64 -15.18
C ASP A 11 -4.18 -3.94 -14.17
N ILE A 12 -4.92 -2.93 -14.66
CA ILE A 12 -5.80 -2.11 -13.83
C ILE A 12 -6.90 -2.94 -13.14
N ASN A 13 -7.40 -3.99 -13.80
CA ASN A 13 -8.45 -4.83 -13.23
C ASN A 13 -7.91 -5.67 -12.07
N THR A 14 -6.69 -6.17 -12.21
CA THR A 14 -6.00 -6.97 -11.19
C THR A 14 -5.60 -6.12 -10.01
N ILE A 15 -5.17 -4.86 -10.23
CA ILE A 15 -4.91 -3.91 -9.14
C ILE A 15 -6.19 -3.69 -8.32
N ARG A 16 -7.34 -3.43 -8.97
CA ARG A 16 -8.62 -3.25 -8.26
C ARG A 16 -9.06 -4.49 -7.48
N TRP A 17 -8.84 -5.68 -8.05
CA TRP A 17 -9.10 -6.92 -7.33
C TRP A 17 -8.21 -7.03 -6.09
N LEU A 18 -6.92 -6.71 -6.22
CA LEU A 18 -5.98 -6.72 -5.11
C LEU A 18 -6.36 -5.72 -4.02
N GLU A 19 -6.73 -4.49 -4.38
CA GLU A 19 -7.22 -3.48 -3.42
C GLU A 19 -8.39 -4.01 -2.57
N ASN A 20 -9.37 -4.65 -3.21
CA ASN A 20 -10.53 -5.22 -2.51
C ASN A 20 -10.14 -6.35 -1.55
N ILE A 21 -9.20 -7.22 -1.95
CA ILE A 21 -8.73 -8.31 -1.08
C ILE A 21 -7.95 -7.76 0.12
N LEU A 22 -7.12 -6.74 -0.09
CA LEU A 22 -6.31 -6.14 0.97
C LEU A 22 -7.17 -5.37 1.98
N THR A 23 -8.15 -4.60 1.51
CA THR A 23 -9.05 -3.82 2.39
C THR A 23 -9.97 -4.71 3.25
N GLN A 24 -10.30 -5.92 2.80
CA GLN A 24 -11.11 -6.88 3.57
C GLN A 24 -10.31 -7.61 4.68
N ARG A 25 -8.98 -7.50 4.68
CA ARG A 25 -8.15 -8.18 5.67
C ARG A 25 -8.04 -7.39 6.96
N ASN A 26 -8.54 -7.98 8.05
CA ASN A 26 -8.37 -7.43 9.40
C ASN A 26 -7.04 -7.88 10.04
N SER A 27 -5.92 -7.55 9.41
CA SER A 27 -4.57 -7.87 9.91
C SER A 27 -3.58 -6.77 9.60
N LEU A 28 -2.55 -6.59 10.42
CA LEU A 28 -1.49 -5.62 10.16
C LEU A 28 -0.72 -5.98 8.88
N MET A 29 -0.65 -5.01 7.97
CA MET A 29 0.10 -5.11 6.72
C MET A 29 1.00 -3.90 6.57
N ILE A 30 2.21 -4.13 6.06
CA ILE A 30 3.14 -3.09 5.62
C ILE A 30 3.28 -3.25 4.11
N ILE A 31 3.05 -2.18 3.38
CA ILE A 31 3.05 -2.15 1.93
C ILE A 31 4.02 -1.08 1.49
N ILE A 32 4.95 -1.46 0.62
CA ILE A 32 5.89 -0.56 -0.04
C ILE A 32 5.46 -0.48 -1.50
N SER A 33 5.18 0.72 -1.98
CA SER A 33 4.94 0.96 -3.40
C SER A 33 5.22 2.41 -3.80
N HIS A 34 5.57 2.61 -5.06
CA HIS A 34 5.58 3.93 -5.68
C HIS A 34 4.19 4.39 -6.17
N ASP A 35 3.17 3.51 -6.20
CA ASP A 35 1.80 3.85 -6.62
C ASP A 35 0.99 4.49 -5.48
N ARG A 36 0.87 5.82 -5.53
CA ARG A 36 0.13 6.60 -4.54
C ARG A 36 -1.38 6.35 -4.57
N HIS A 37 -1.96 6.06 -5.73
CA HIS A 37 -3.41 5.82 -5.81
C HIS A 37 -3.76 4.52 -5.12
N PHE A 38 -2.99 3.47 -5.39
CA PHE A 38 -3.14 2.18 -4.72
C PHE A 38 -2.96 2.31 -3.20
N LEU A 39 -1.87 2.94 -2.75
CA LEU A 39 -1.60 3.10 -1.31
C LEU A 39 -2.72 3.85 -0.59
N ASN A 40 -3.25 4.94 -1.19
CA ASN A 40 -4.36 5.69 -0.61
C ASN A 40 -5.67 4.87 -0.51
N SER A 41 -5.86 3.88 -1.39
CA SER A 41 -7.05 3.02 -1.36
C SER A 41 -6.99 1.95 -0.26
N VAL A 42 -5.78 1.52 0.15
CA VAL A 42 -5.60 0.33 1.00
C VAL A 42 -4.96 0.61 2.37
N CYS A 43 -4.18 1.68 2.52
CA CYS A 43 -3.45 1.98 3.74
C CYS A 43 -4.24 2.94 4.65
N THR A 44 -4.17 2.70 5.96
CA THR A 44 -4.75 3.58 7.00
C THR A 44 -3.73 4.56 7.60
N HIS A 45 -2.45 4.34 7.30
CA HIS A 45 -1.35 5.18 7.74
C HIS A 45 -0.30 5.18 6.64
N MET A 46 0.32 6.33 6.40
CA MET A 46 1.41 6.48 5.45
C MET A 46 2.71 6.71 6.21
N ALA A 47 3.73 5.93 5.89
CA ALA A 47 5.09 6.17 6.35
C ALA A 47 5.92 6.71 5.18
N ASP A 48 6.34 7.97 5.28
CA ASP A 48 7.26 8.59 4.35
C ASP A 48 8.70 8.38 4.82
N LEU A 49 9.58 7.92 3.94
CA LEU A 49 10.99 7.67 4.24
C LEU A 49 11.83 8.61 3.38
N ASP A 50 12.42 9.62 4.01
CA ASP A 50 13.27 10.60 3.32
C ASP A 50 14.52 10.90 4.13
N TYR A 51 15.68 10.96 3.46
CA TYR A 51 17.01 11.14 4.07
C TYR A 51 17.32 10.24 5.29
N GLY A 52 16.75 9.03 5.34
CA GLY A 52 16.92 8.09 6.46
C GLY A 52 16.03 8.41 7.68
N GLU A 53 15.17 9.42 7.58
CA GLU A 53 14.11 9.70 8.56
C GLU A 53 12.79 9.09 8.10
N LEU A 54 12.07 8.44 9.02
CA LEU A 54 10.72 7.94 8.78
C LEU A 54 9.69 8.85 9.45
N ARG A 55 8.78 9.41 8.66
CA ARG A 55 7.69 10.28 9.11
C ARG A 55 6.36 9.59 8.90
N LEU A 56 5.61 9.41 9.99
CA LEU A 56 4.30 8.77 9.97
C LEU A 56 3.19 9.82 9.87
N PHE A 57 2.31 9.63 8.90
CA PHE A 57 1.11 10.43 8.68
C PHE A 57 -0.12 9.53 8.84
N PRO A 58 -1.08 9.88 9.72
CA PRO A 58 -2.37 9.20 9.75
C PRO A 58 -3.16 9.49 8.46
N GLY A 59 -3.85 8.48 7.93
CA GLY A 59 -4.66 8.55 6.70
C GLY A 59 -6.04 7.97 6.88
#